data_AF-A0A246RH90-F1
#
_entry.id   AF-A0A246RH90-F1
#
_cell.length_a   1.000
_cell.length_b   1.000
_cell.length_c   1.000
_cell.angle_alpha   90.00
_cell.angle_beta   90.00
_cell.angle_gamma   90.00
#
_symmetry.space_group_name_H-M   'P 1'
#
loop_
_entity.id
_entity.type
_entity.pdbx_description
1 polymer ?
#
loop_
_entity_poly.entity_id
_entity_poly.type
_entity_poly.pdbx_seq_one_letter_code
_entity_poly.pdbx_strand_id
1 'polypeptide(L)'
;MLRTWYAPPVGSRFSFTEEGLANLRVYAVTPGEVWEALHSTRRVIRHLGEDLTVVYAASGRGRRLAVLLAEADGTDHDWDVLSARDLSDVEAKRYDETVRRTRR
;
A
#
# COMPACT_ATOMS: atom_id res chain seq x y z
N MET A 1 -14.33 -18.55 4.26
CA MET A 1 -14.59 -18.11 2.87
C MET A 1 -14.52 -16.59 2.83
N LEU A 2 -13.40 -16.01 2.41
CA LEU A 2 -13.29 -14.57 2.17
C LEU A 2 -13.79 -14.24 0.75
N ARG A 3 -14.58 -13.17 0.62
CA ARG A 3 -15.18 -12.72 -0.64
C ARG A 3 -14.20 -11.81 -1.39
N THR A 4 -13.69 -12.31 -2.50
CA THR A 4 -12.84 -11.57 -3.46
C THR A 4 -13.75 -10.72 -4.36
N TRP A 5 -13.54 -9.40 -4.39
CA TRP A 5 -14.19 -8.53 -5.36
C TRP A 5 -13.34 -8.51 -6.65
N TYR A 6 -13.94 -8.95 -7.77
CA TYR A 6 -13.26 -9.22 -9.04
C TYR A 6 -13.46 -8.12 -10.09
N ALA A 7 -12.41 -7.84 -10.87
CA ALA A 7 -12.47 -7.36 -12.26
C ALA A 7 -11.27 -7.97 -13.02
N PRO A 8 -11.29 -8.27 -14.33
CA PRO A 8 -10.17 -8.88 -15.05
C PRO A 8 -9.65 -7.94 -16.17
N PRO A 9 -8.61 -7.12 -15.87
CA PRO A 9 -7.29 -7.31 -16.51
C PRO A 9 -6.13 -6.98 -15.55
N VAL A 10 -6.29 -7.28 -14.26
CA VAL A 10 -5.70 -6.50 -13.14
C VAL A 10 -4.18 -6.61 -13.06
N GLY A 11 -3.53 -5.46 -12.88
CA GLY A 11 -2.20 -5.41 -12.24
C GLY A 11 -2.25 -5.97 -10.81
N SER A 12 -1.15 -5.79 -10.06
CA SER A 12 -0.97 -6.29 -8.68
C SER A 12 -2.27 -6.38 -7.88
N ARG A 13 -2.58 -7.59 -7.41
CA ARG A 13 -3.80 -7.93 -6.68
C ARG A 13 -3.52 -7.74 -5.19
N PHE A 14 -4.48 -7.15 -4.47
CA PHE A 14 -4.31 -6.83 -3.04
C PHE A 14 -5.41 -7.45 -2.19
N SER A 15 -5.00 -8.22 -1.20
CA SER A 15 -5.87 -8.89 -0.24
C SER A 15 -5.68 -8.27 1.14
N PHE A 16 -6.76 -8.15 1.92
CA PHE A 16 -6.69 -7.73 3.31
C PHE A 16 -6.83 -8.97 4.21
N THR A 17 -5.79 -9.30 4.96
CA THR A 17 -5.83 -10.34 5.98
C THR A 17 -6.58 -9.86 7.22
N GLU A 18 -7.00 -10.77 8.10
CA GLU A 18 -7.68 -10.38 9.35
C GLU A 18 -6.75 -9.54 10.24
N GLU A 19 -5.47 -9.93 10.30
CA GLU A 19 -4.41 -9.21 11.00
C GLU A 19 -4.16 -7.83 10.38
N GLY A 20 -4.14 -7.75 9.04
CA GLY A 20 -4.05 -6.50 8.31
C GLY A 20 -5.20 -5.56 8.66
N LEU A 21 -6.44 -6.06 8.63
CA LEU A 21 -7.62 -5.27 9.02
C LEU A 21 -7.59 -4.85 10.49
N ALA A 22 -7.04 -5.67 11.39
CA ALA A 22 -6.85 -5.29 12.79
C ALA A 22 -5.82 -4.15 12.93
N ASN A 23 -4.70 -4.23 12.20
CA ASN A 23 -3.69 -3.19 12.17
C ASN A 23 -4.23 -1.84 11.67
N LEU A 24 -4.99 -1.86 10.58
CA LEU A 24 -5.59 -0.63 10.02
C LEU A 24 -6.43 0.13 11.04
N ARG A 25 -7.17 -0.59 11.91
CA ARG A 25 -7.96 0.03 12.98
C ARG A 25 -7.11 0.74 14.03
N VAL A 26 -5.94 0.19 14.37
CA VAL A 26 -4.99 0.81 15.32
C VAL A 26 -4.53 2.17 14.81
N TYR A 27 -4.30 2.30 13.50
CA TYR A 27 -3.83 3.53 12.88
C TYR A 27 -4.94 4.42 12.29
N ALA A 28 -6.21 4.08 12.54
CA ALA A 28 -7.35 4.77 11.96
C ALA A 28 -7.22 4.97 10.43
N VAL A 29 -6.70 3.95 9.75
CA VAL A 29 -6.63 3.88 8.29
C VAL A 29 -7.76 2.97 7.81
N THR A 30 -8.46 3.37 6.77
CA THR A 30 -9.52 2.54 6.18
C THR A 30 -8.97 1.69 5.02
N PRO A 31 -9.56 0.51 4.74
CA PRO A 31 -9.22 -0.26 3.54
C PRO A 31 -9.37 0.55 2.25
N GLY A 32 -10.33 1.49 2.21
CA GLY A 32 -10.53 2.41 1.08
C GLY A 32 -9.35 3.35 0.87
N GLU A 33 -8.80 3.95 1.94
CA GLU A 33 -7.60 4.79 1.84
C GLU A 33 -6.35 4.00 1.39
N VAL A 34 -6.23 2.75 1.84
CA VAL A 34 -5.17 1.84 1.35
C VAL A 34 -5.35 1.56 -0.14
N TRP A 35 -6.57 1.25 -0.56
CA TRP A 35 -6.89 1.01 -1.97
C TRP A 35 -6.55 2.21 -2.84
N GLU A 36 -6.96 3.42 -2.43
CA GLU A 36 -6.61 4.68 -3.10
C GLU A 36 -5.09 4.88 -3.17
N ALA A 37 -4.36 4.62 -2.07
CA ALA A 37 -2.92 4.78 -2.02
C ALA A 37 -2.19 3.82 -2.96
N LEU A 38 -2.56 2.54 -2.98
CA LEU A 38 -1.95 1.52 -3.84
C LEU A 38 -2.20 1.78 -5.33
N HIS A 39 -3.36 2.33 -5.67
CA HIS A 39 -3.72 2.72 -7.04
C HIS A 39 -3.26 4.13 -7.42
N SER A 40 -2.64 4.86 -6.49
CA SER A 40 -2.12 6.20 -6.75
C SER A 40 -1.02 6.15 -7.83
N THR A 41 -1.07 7.10 -8.76
CA THR A 41 0.01 7.34 -9.72
C THR A 41 1.24 7.96 -9.06
N ARG A 42 1.13 8.42 -7.80
CA ARG A 42 2.19 9.04 -7.02
C ARG A 42 2.65 8.09 -5.92
N ARG A 43 3.15 6.92 -6.32
CA ARG A 43 3.65 5.89 -5.40
C ARG A 43 5.16 5.75 -5.48
N VAL A 44 5.79 5.49 -4.35
CA VAL A 44 7.20 5.09 -4.24
C VAL A 44 7.20 3.68 -3.68
N ILE A 45 7.70 2.73 -4.46
CA ILE A 45 7.74 1.31 -4.10
C ILE A 45 9.15 0.99 -3.61
N ARG A 46 9.26 0.31 -2.47
CA ARG A 46 10.53 -0.15 -1.90
C ARG A 46 10.41 -1.62 -1.50
N HIS A 47 11.27 -2.46 -2.06
CA HIS A 47 11.37 -3.86 -1.68
C HIS A 47 12.21 -3.99 -0.41
N LEU A 48 11.71 -4.75 0.57
CA LEU A 48 12.33 -5.03 1.86
C LEU A 48 12.69 -6.52 1.94
N GLY A 49 13.57 -6.97 1.05
CA GLY A 49 13.84 -8.39 0.84
C GLY A 49 13.05 -8.91 -0.36
N GLU A 50 12.90 -10.23 -0.43
CA GLU A 50 12.27 -10.92 -1.56
C GLU A 50 10.74 -10.75 -1.53
N ASP A 51 10.11 -11.04 -0.38
CA ASP A 51 8.65 -11.13 -0.31
C ASP A 51 7.96 -9.89 0.25
N LEU A 52 8.70 -8.97 0.87
CA LEU A 52 8.12 -7.79 1.52
C LEU A 52 8.31 -6.54 0.68
N THR A 53 7.24 -5.75 0.57
CA THR A 53 7.27 -4.47 -0.14
C THR A 53 6.59 -3.40 0.70
N VAL A 54 7.19 -2.22 0.76
CA VAL A 54 6.54 -1.03 1.30
C VAL A 54 6.23 -0.04 0.19
N VAL A 55 4.97 0.38 0.15
CA VAL A 55 4.50 1.42 -0.77
C VAL A 55 4.24 2.69 0.01
N TYR A 56 4.94 3.78 -0.36
CA TYR A 56 4.62 5.13 0.10
C TYR A 56 3.76 5.83 -0.95
N ALA A 57 2.57 6.28 -0.56
CA ALA A 57 1.67 6.96 -1.49
C ALA A 57 0.73 7.93 -0.78
N ALA A 58 0.22 8.90 -1.52
CA ALA A 58 -0.86 9.77 -1.07
C ALA A 58 -2.22 9.13 -1.34
N SER A 59 -3.11 9.12 -0.35
CA SER A 59 -4.54 8.81 -0.53
C SER A 59 -5.32 10.05 -0.99
N GLY A 60 -6.57 9.87 -1.43
CA GLY A 60 -7.40 10.92 -2.03
C GLY A 60 -7.68 12.12 -1.13
N ARG A 61 -7.49 11.98 0.19
CA ARG A 61 -7.68 13.04 1.19
C ARG A 61 -6.38 13.75 1.61
N GLY A 62 -5.28 13.52 0.89
CA GLY A 62 -4.00 14.16 1.18
C GLY A 62 -3.19 13.54 2.31
N ARG A 63 -3.72 12.50 2.99
CA ARG A 63 -2.93 11.64 3.88
C ARG A 63 -1.89 10.89 3.05
N ARG A 64 -0.73 10.64 3.65
CA ARG A 64 0.36 9.90 3.03
C ARG A 64 0.58 8.66 3.85
N LEU A 65 0.48 7.50 3.20
CA LEU A 65 0.52 6.22 3.88
C LEU A 65 1.80 5.47 3.53
N ALA A 66 2.33 4.76 4.52
CA ALA A 66 3.18 3.59 4.31
C ALA A 66 2.30 2.36 4.38
N VAL A 67 2.23 1.61 3.28
CA VAL A 67 1.50 0.34 3.19
C VAL A 67 2.54 -0.78 3.11
N LEU A 68 2.53 -1.70 4.08
CA LEU A 68 3.37 -2.89 4.06
C LEU A 68 2.59 -4.03 3.40
N LEU A 69 3.25 -4.66 2.44
CA LEU A 69 2.75 -5.76 1.64
C LEU A 69 3.67 -6.96 1.81
N ALA A 70 3.08 -8.16 1.80
CA ALA A 70 3.78 -9.41 1.58
C ALA A 70 3.27 -10.06 0.29
N GLU A 71 4.14 -10.71 -0.48
CA GLU A 71 3.73 -11.53 -1.61
C GLU A 71 2.97 -12.76 -1.10
N ALA A 72 1.79 -13.03 -1.67
CA ALA A 72 0.95 -14.15 -1.27
C ALA A 72 1.26 -15.37 -2.17
N ASP A 73 1.80 -16.42 -1.54
CA ASP A 73 1.94 -17.80 -2.06
C ASP A 73 2.42 -17.94 -3.52
N GLY A 74 3.37 -17.11 -3.96
CA GLY A 74 4.16 -17.31 -5.19
C GLY A 74 3.36 -17.35 -6.50
N THR A 75 2.11 -16.90 -6.50
CA THR A 75 1.28 -16.78 -7.70
C THR A 75 1.21 -15.33 -8.17
N ASP A 76 1.21 -15.14 -9.50
CA ASP A 76 1.33 -13.86 -10.21
C ASP A 76 0.81 -12.62 -9.46
N HIS A 77 1.72 -11.93 -8.77
CA HIS A 77 1.54 -10.61 -8.18
C HIS A 77 0.31 -10.47 -7.24
N ASP A 78 0.03 -11.50 -6.45
CA ASP A 78 -0.86 -11.38 -5.28
C ASP A 78 -0.10 -10.81 -4.09
N TRP A 79 -0.68 -9.81 -3.43
CA TRP A 79 -0.09 -9.14 -2.27
C TRP A 79 -1.08 -9.11 -1.11
N ASP A 80 -0.63 -9.54 0.06
CA ASP A 80 -1.33 -9.36 1.32
C ASP A 80 -0.96 -8.02 1.94
N VAL A 81 -1.97 -7.21 2.27
CA VAL A 81 -1.81 -5.98 3.04
C VAL A 81 -1.66 -6.33 4.51
N LEU A 82 -0.44 -6.20 5.03
CA LEU A 82 -0.12 -6.50 6.42
C LEU A 82 -0.34 -5.33 7.36
N SER A 83 -0.10 -4.10 6.89
CA SER A 83 -0.31 -2.88 7.68
C SER A 83 -0.40 -1.64 6.81
N ALA A 84 -1.03 -0.59 7.34
CA ALA A 84 -0.88 0.75 6.82
C ALA A 84 -0.95 1.79 7.93
N ARG A 85 -0.08 2.80 7.82
CA ARG A 85 -0.03 3.94 8.74
C ARG A 85 0.33 5.22 8.01
N ASP A 86 0.09 6.36 8.64
CA ASP A 86 0.63 7.62 8.14
C ASP A 86 2.18 7.57 8.08
N LEU A 87 2.73 8.23 7.07
CA LEU A 87 4.17 8.50 7.01
C LEU A 87 4.55 9.40 8.19
N SER A 88 5.68 9.09 8.82
CA SER A 88 6.34 10.05 9.71
C SER A 88 6.80 11.28 8.91
N ASP A 89 7.08 12.39 9.61
CA ASP A 89 7.56 13.63 8.97
C ASP A 89 8.81 13.41 8.10
N VAL A 90 9.73 12.55 8.57
CA VAL A 90 10.96 12.21 7.85
C VAL A 90 10.66 11.39 6.59
N GLU A 91 9.77 10.40 6.69
CA GLU A 91 9.34 9.60 5.53
C GLU A 91 8.57 10.46 4.52
N ALA A 92 7.67 11.32 5.00
CA ALA A 92 6.88 12.23 4.19
C ALA A 92 7.75 13.20 3.40
N LYS A 93 8.79 13.77 4.03
CA LYS A 93 9.77 14.64 3.35
C LYS A 93 10.51 13.88 2.24
N ARG A 94 11.01 12.68 2.52
CA ARG A 94 11.73 11.84 1.53
C ARG A 94 10.83 11.41 0.38
N TYR A 95 9.57 11.08 0.67
CA TYR A 95 8.55 10.77 -0.32
C TYR A 95 8.32 11.97 -1.26
N ASP A 96 8.11 13.16 -0.71
CA ASP A 96 7.88 14.38 -1.51
C ASP A 96 9.07 14.72 -2.40
N GLU A 97 10.29 14.58 -1.90
CA GLU A 97 11.53 14.77 -2.68
C GLU A 97 11.61 13.78 -3.85
N THR A 98 11.28 12.51 -3.58
CA THR A 98 11.31 11.44 -4.60
C THR A 98 10.27 11.69 -5.68
N VAL A 99 9.01 11.93 -5.30
CA VAL A 99 7.90 12.17 -6.24
C VAL A 99 8.14 13.42 -7.08
N ARG A 100 8.78 14.46 -6.53
CA ARG A 100 9.14 15.67 -7.31
C ARG A 100 10.21 15.39 -8.36
N ARG A 101 11.21 14.54 -8.06
CA ARG A 101 12.28 14.19 -9.01
C ARG A 101 11.73 13.44 -10.22
N THR A 102 10.82 12.49 -10.00
CA THR A 102 10.23 11.67 -11.08
C THR A 102 9.29 12.45 -12.02
N ARG A 103 8.93 13.69 -11.69
CA ARG A 103 8.11 14.57 -12.56
C ARG A 103 8.94 15.47 -13.49
N ARG A 104 10.25 15.57 -13.28
CA ARG A 104 11.16 16.31 -14.17
C ARG A 104 11.71 15.37 -15.22
#